data_AF-D6PTF9-F1
#
_entry.id   AF-D6PTF9-F1
#
_cell.length_a   1.000
_cell.length_b   1.000
_cell.length_c   1.000
_cell.angle_alpha   90.00
_cell.angle_beta   90.00
_cell.angle_gamma   90.00
#
_symmetry.space_group_name_H-M   'P 1'
#
loop_
_entity.id
_entity.type
_entity.pdbx_description
1 polymer ?
#
loop_
_entity_poly.entity_id
_entity_poly.type
_entity_poly.pdbx_seq_one_letter_code
_entity_poly.pdbx_strand_id
1 'polypeptide(L)'
;THTSDEQNHLVIAKLLLPTDDAQFDASKYDTEKGEFGGFGSITGKIDVEIKMNHEGEVNRARYMPQNPVLLATKSPNSEVFIFDYTKHPSVPNPADNVCKPQLRLRGHTKEGYGLSWNPNLPGHLLSASDDMTVCLWDVQAATAQSSFLDAKTIFNGHNAVVED
;
A
#
# COMPACT_ATOMS: atom_id res chain seq x y z
N THR A 1 -11.21 4.44 -16.02
CA THR A 1 -11.40 5.36 -14.88
C THR A 1 -10.51 6.55 -15.15
N HIS A 2 -11.06 7.74 -15.33
CA HIS A 2 -10.29 8.93 -15.71
C HIS A 2 -9.79 9.59 -14.42
N THR A 3 -8.49 9.55 -14.14
CA THR A 3 -7.87 10.34 -13.07
C THR A 3 -7.06 11.45 -13.70
N SER A 4 -7.07 12.62 -13.05
CA SER A 4 -6.29 13.82 -13.39
C SER A 4 -4.81 13.49 -13.65
N ASP A 5 -4.08 14.37 -14.37
CA ASP A 5 -2.61 14.32 -14.55
C ASP A 5 -1.83 14.54 -13.24
N GLU A 6 -2.44 14.28 -12.08
CA GLU A 6 -1.86 14.46 -10.76
C GLU A 6 -1.00 13.26 -10.36
N GLN A 7 0.07 13.54 -9.62
CA GLN A 7 0.99 12.51 -9.13
C GLN A 7 0.25 11.52 -8.21
N ASN A 8 0.39 10.22 -8.49
CA ASN A 8 -0.11 9.16 -7.62
C ASN A 8 0.80 8.95 -6.41
N HIS A 9 0.22 8.54 -5.28
CA HIS A 9 0.97 8.36 -4.04
C HIS A 9 0.55 7.12 -3.26
N LEU A 10 1.53 6.46 -2.65
CA LEU A 10 1.34 5.49 -1.57
C LEU A 10 1.38 6.25 -0.23
N VAL A 11 0.35 6.09 0.58
CA VAL A 11 0.15 6.89 1.79
C VAL A 11 0.10 6.00 3.03
N ILE A 12 0.83 6.39 4.08
CA ILE A 12 0.68 5.86 5.44
C ILE A 12 -0.07 6.91 6.25
N ALA A 13 -1.23 6.52 6.78
CA ALA A 13 -2.07 7.37 7.59
C ALA A 13 -2.22 6.79 8.99
N LYS A 14 -2.26 7.68 9.98
CA LYS A 14 -2.53 7.37 11.36
C LYS A 14 -3.96 7.77 11.67
N LEU A 15 -4.71 6.84 12.23
CA LEU A 15 -6.07 7.05 12.70
C LEU A 15 -6.08 7.09 14.22
N LEU A 16 -6.58 8.19 14.79
CA LEU A 16 -6.91 8.26 16.21
C LEU A 16 -8.31 7.68 16.39
N LEU A 17 -8.40 6.50 16.99
CA LEU A 17 -9.67 5.89 17.34
C LEU A 17 -10.16 6.45 18.69
N PRO A 18 -11.46 6.76 18.84
CA PRO A 18 -12.03 7.02 20.15
C PRO A 18 -11.90 5.77 21.02
N THR A 19 -11.48 5.94 22.27
CA THR A 19 -11.48 4.86 23.27
C THR A 19 -12.89 4.65 23.82
N ASP A 20 -13.22 3.44 24.29
CA ASP A 20 -14.54 3.17 24.93
C ASP A 20 -14.81 4.09 26.15
N ASP A 21 -13.74 4.56 26.81
CA ASP A 21 -13.80 5.53 27.91
C ASP A 21 -13.95 6.99 27.44
N ALA A 22 -14.13 7.24 26.14
CA ALA A 22 -14.43 8.56 25.61
C ALA A 22 -15.80 9.00 26.15
N GLN A 23 -15.79 9.68 27.30
CA GLN A 23 -17.00 10.24 27.89
C GLN A 23 -17.56 11.28 26.94
N PHE A 24 -18.73 10.98 26.39
CA PHE A 24 -19.55 11.95 25.69
C PHE A 24 -19.96 13.00 26.71
N ASP A 25 -19.28 14.14 26.66
CA ASP A 25 -19.64 15.29 27.48
C ASP A 25 -21.03 15.78 27.04
N ALA A 26 -22.04 15.49 27.87
CA ALA A 26 -23.44 15.86 27.62
C ALA A 26 -23.63 17.38 27.47
N SER A 27 -22.68 18.19 27.94
CA SER A 27 -22.69 19.64 27.73
C SER A 27 -22.35 20.06 26.29
N LYS A 28 -21.82 19.14 25.46
CA LYS A 28 -21.55 19.32 24.02
C LYS A 28 -22.68 18.82 23.12
N TYR A 29 -23.82 18.44 23.69
CA TYR A 29 -25.01 18.08 22.94
C TYR A 29 -25.73 19.34 22.47
N ASP A 30 -25.83 19.52 21.15
CA ASP A 30 -26.61 20.58 20.54
C ASP A 30 -28.07 20.13 20.50
N THR A 31 -28.88 20.62 21.45
CA THR A 31 -30.32 20.34 21.55
C THR A 31 -31.14 20.83 20.36
N GLU A 32 -30.67 21.82 19.59
CA GLU A 32 -31.39 22.32 18.41
C GLU A 32 -31.15 21.41 17.19
N LYS A 33 -29.93 20.85 17.08
CA LYS A 33 -29.58 19.93 15.99
C LYS A 33 -29.79 18.46 16.33
N GLY A 34 -30.00 18.14 17.61
CA GLY A 34 -30.15 16.77 18.10
C GLY A 34 -28.85 15.96 18.04
N GLU A 35 -27.69 16.62 17.97
CA GLU A 35 -26.39 16.01 17.69
C GLU A 35 -25.39 16.21 18.83
N PHE A 36 -24.55 15.21 19.09
CA PHE A 36 -23.36 15.34 19.93
C PHE A 36 -22.19 15.85 19.08
N GLY A 37 -21.65 17.04 19.36
CA GLY A 37 -20.36 17.47 18.79
C GLY A 37 -20.33 18.88 18.18
N GLY A 38 -20.02 19.86 19.03
CA GLY A 38 -19.42 21.12 18.58
C GLY A 38 -17.90 20.98 18.31
N PHE A 39 -17.33 21.94 17.57
CA PHE A 39 -15.90 22.11 17.28
C PHE A 39 -15.03 21.71 18.50
N GLY A 40 -14.40 20.52 18.47
CA GLY A 40 -13.57 20.01 19.58
C GLY A 40 -14.15 18.83 20.38
N SER A 41 -15.16 18.12 19.88
CA SER A 41 -15.37 16.71 20.25
C SER A 41 -14.27 15.86 19.59
N ILE A 42 -13.68 14.90 20.29
CA ILE A 42 -12.63 14.00 19.74
C ILE A 42 -13.24 13.07 18.69
N THR A 43 -13.50 13.62 17.51
CA THR A 43 -13.91 12.89 16.32
C THR A 43 -12.66 12.24 15.74
N GLY A 44 -12.73 10.93 15.44
CA GLY A 44 -11.59 10.17 14.93
C GLY A 44 -10.88 10.91 13.81
N LYS A 45 -9.66 11.36 14.09
CA LYS A 45 -8.86 12.18 13.18
C LYS A 45 -7.93 11.25 12.40
N ILE A 46 -7.96 11.36 11.08
CA ILE A 46 -7.03 10.70 10.18
C ILE A 46 -5.96 11.74 9.80
N ASP A 47 -4.72 11.45 10.14
CA ASP A 47 -3.55 12.25 9.77
C ASP A 47 -2.67 11.45 8.81
N VAL A 48 -2.33 12.06 7.66
CA VAL A 48 -1.36 11.46 6.74
C VAL A 48 0.05 11.68 7.30
N GLU A 49 0.74 10.60 7.64
CA GLU A 49 2.09 10.66 8.22
C GLU A 49 3.18 10.59 7.15
N ILE A 50 3.00 9.73 6.14
CA ILE A 50 3.99 9.53 5.08
C ILE A 50 3.28 9.48 3.74
N LYS A 51 3.83 10.19 2.76
CA LYS A 51 3.37 10.20 1.38
C LYS A 51 4.57 9.88 0.48
N MET A 52 4.49 8.81 -0.29
CA MET A 52 5.53 8.38 -1.23
C MET A 52 4.99 8.46 -2.65
N ASN A 53 5.76 9.01 -3.58
CA ASN A 53 5.39 8.99 -4.99
C ASN A 53 5.26 7.56 -5.50
N HIS A 54 4.20 7.30 -6.25
CA HIS A 54 3.90 6.01 -6.82
C HIS A 54 3.67 6.13 -8.33
N GLU A 55 4.16 5.14 -9.07
CA GLU A 55 4.03 5.09 -10.53
C GLU A 55 2.71 4.40 -10.89
N GLY A 56 1.75 5.18 -11.40
CA GLY A 56 0.36 4.74 -11.56
C GLY A 56 -0.40 4.67 -10.25
N GLU A 57 -1.70 4.42 -10.32
CA GLU A 57 -2.55 4.19 -9.16
C GLU A 57 -2.10 2.95 -8.36
N VAL A 58 -2.44 2.93 -7.07
CA VAL A 58 -2.16 1.78 -6.22
C VAL A 58 -3.37 0.84 -6.26
N ASN A 59 -3.30 -0.22 -7.07
CA ASN A 59 -4.36 -1.23 -7.16
C ASN A 59 -4.52 -2.01 -5.85
N ARG A 60 -3.40 -2.31 -5.18
CA ARG A 60 -3.38 -2.98 -3.86
C ARG A 60 -2.07 -2.65 -3.13
N ALA A 61 -2.14 -2.50 -1.81
CA ALA A 61 -0.97 -2.40 -0.93
C ALA A 61 -1.10 -3.38 0.24
N ARG A 62 0.01 -4.05 0.59
CA ARG A 62 0.09 -4.99 1.73
C ARG A 62 1.45 -4.89 2.43
N TYR A 63 1.45 -4.85 3.75
CA TYR A 63 2.68 -4.91 4.54
C TYR A 63 3.14 -6.36 4.73
N MET A 64 4.45 -6.56 4.88
CA MET A 64 5.02 -7.85 5.23
C MET A 64 4.77 -8.16 6.72
N PRO A 65 4.08 -9.26 7.08
CA PRO A 65 3.68 -9.54 8.46
C PRO A 65 4.81 -9.53 9.48
N GLN A 66 5.99 -10.03 9.09
CA GLN A 66 7.16 -10.14 9.96
C GLN A 66 8.00 -8.84 9.99
N ASN A 67 7.77 -7.92 9.06
CA ASN A 67 8.40 -6.60 9.04
C ASN A 67 7.43 -5.56 8.42
N PRO A 68 6.54 -4.95 9.23
CA PRO A 68 5.53 -4.01 8.74
C PRO A 68 6.08 -2.76 8.07
N VAL A 69 7.39 -2.50 8.17
CA VAL A 69 8.07 -1.43 7.45
C VAL A 69 8.07 -1.65 5.94
N LEU A 70 8.13 -2.92 5.52
CA LEU A 70 8.13 -3.28 4.10
C LEU A 70 6.70 -3.44 3.59
N LEU A 71 6.44 -2.75 2.48
CA LEU A 71 5.16 -2.71 1.79
C LEU A 71 5.35 -3.23 0.37
N ALA A 72 4.44 -4.09 -0.09
CA ALA A 72 4.31 -4.43 -1.49
C ALA A 72 3.13 -3.68 -2.08
N THR A 73 3.25 -3.21 -3.32
CA THR A 73 2.14 -2.62 -4.07
C THR A 73 2.00 -3.17 -5.48
N LYS A 74 0.75 -3.26 -5.93
CA LYS A 74 0.35 -3.45 -7.33
C LYS A 74 -0.01 -2.10 -7.92
N SER A 75 0.30 -1.93 -9.20
CA SER A 75 -0.11 -0.80 -10.02
C SER A 75 -0.64 -1.31 -11.38
N PRO A 76 -1.10 -0.41 -12.27
CA PRO A 76 -1.42 -0.76 -13.66
C PRO A 76 -0.22 -1.23 -14.50
N ASN A 77 1.00 -1.17 -13.93
CA ASN A 77 2.18 -1.73 -14.55
C ASN A 77 2.24 -3.25 -14.32
N SER A 78 3.08 -3.93 -15.09
CA SER A 78 3.34 -5.35 -14.88
C SER A 78 4.28 -5.63 -13.70
N GLU A 79 4.96 -4.62 -13.17
CA GLU A 79 5.86 -4.77 -12.02
C GLU A 79 5.10 -4.71 -10.70
N VAL A 80 5.63 -5.39 -9.68
CA VAL A 80 5.21 -5.20 -8.27
C VAL A 80 6.28 -4.39 -7.57
N PHE A 81 5.90 -3.38 -6.79
CA PHE A 81 6.86 -2.53 -6.10
C PHE A 81 7.01 -2.92 -4.64
N ILE A 82 8.24 -2.87 -4.13
CA ILE A 82 8.55 -2.97 -2.70
C ILE A 82 9.01 -1.62 -2.18
N PHE A 83 8.34 -1.12 -1.15
CA PHE A 83 8.67 0.09 -0.43
C PHE A 83 9.09 -0.22 1.00
N ASP A 84 10.07 0.52 1.49
CA ASP A 84 10.50 0.63 2.88
C ASP A 84 10.19 2.06 3.29
N TYR A 85 9.04 2.29 3.94
CA TYR A 85 8.57 3.66 4.16
C TYR A 85 9.50 4.49 5.04
N THR A 86 10.41 3.87 5.80
CA THR A 86 11.40 4.59 6.63
C THR A 86 12.52 5.22 5.82
N LYS A 87 12.72 4.79 4.56
CA LYS A 87 13.70 5.34 3.62
C LYS A 87 13.15 6.47 2.76
N HIS A 88 11.94 6.92 3.04
CA HIS A 88 11.28 8.02 2.33
C HIS A 88 11.05 9.20 3.27
N PRO A 89 11.12 10.44 2.78
CA PRO A 89 10.66 11.59 3.54
C PRO A 89 9.15 11.48 3.78
N SER A 90 8.66 12.01 4.92
CA SER A 90 7.24 12.02 5.25
C SER A 90 6.40 12.76 4.20
N VAL A 91 6.95 13.83 3.62
CA VAL A 91 6.34 14.58 2.52
C VAL A 91 7.33 14.58 1.35
N PRO A 92 6.92 14.13 0.15
CA PRO A 92 7.79 14.12 -1.01
C PRO A 92 8.03 15.56 -1.49
N ASN A 93 9.18 15.80 -2.10
CA ASN A 93 9.47 17.10 -2.70
C ASN A 93 8.49 17.34 -3.86
N PRO A 94 7.69 18.41 -3.88
CA PRO A 94 6.72 18.67 -4.95
C PRO A 94 7.32 18.80 -6.36
N ALA A 95 8.62 19.10 -6.47
CA ALA A 95 9.32 19.15 -7.74
C ALA A 95 9.82 17.77 -8.22
N ASP A 96 9.80 16.77 -7.36
CA ASP A 96 10.24 15.41 -7.64
C ASP A 96 9.01 14.51 -7.76
N ASN A 97 8.64 14.16 -9.00
CA ASN A 97 7.53 13.26 -9.32
C ASN A 97 8.01 11.82 -9.58
N VAL A 98 9.19 11.45 -9.09
CA VAL A 98 9.77 10.14 -9.37
C VAL A 98 9.36 9.13 -8.29
N CYS A 99 8.85 7.98 -8.73
CA CYS A 99 8.60 6.80 -7.90
C CYS A 99 9.92 6.08 -7.58
N LYS A 100 10.24 5.90 -6.30
CA LYS A 100 11.54 5.36 -5.83
C LYS A 100 11.38 4.12 -4.93
N PRO A 101 10.81 3.01 -5.43
CA PRO A 101 10.71 1.78 -4.66
C PRO A 101 12.10 1.21 -4.38
N GLN A 102 12.25 0.45 -3.31
CA GLN A 102 13.50 -0.27 -3.00
C GLN A 102 13.71 -1.43 -3.97
N LEU A 103 12.64 -2.10 -4.41
CA LEU A 103 12.71 -3.14 -5.44
C LEU A 103 11.54 -3.04 -6.42
N ARG A 104 11.82 -3.34 -7.69
CA ARG A 104 10.84 -3.61 -8.74
C ARG A 104 10.86 -5.10 -9.07
N LEU A 105 9.78 -5.78 -8.74
CA LEU A 105 9.64 -7.21 -8.95
C LEU A 105 9.08 -7.47 -10.36
N ARG A 106 9.84 -8.21 -11.17
CA ARG A 106 9.51 -8.53 -12.56
C ARG A 106 9.07 -9.98 -12.68
N GLY A 107 8.17 -10.26 -13.61
CA GLY A 107 7.69 -11.61 -13.91
C GLY A 107 6.34 -11.61 -14.64
N HIS A 108 5.45 -10.70 -14.25
CA HIS A 108 4.19 -10.49 -14.95
C HIS A 108 4.38 -9.66 -16.22
N THR A 109 3.37 -9.73 -17.09
CA THR A 109 3.27 -8.99 -18.35
C THR A 109 2.07 -8.04 -18.39
N LYS A 110 1.19 -8.11 -17.39
CA LYS A 110 0.02 -7.23 -17.22
C LYS A 110 -0.13 -6.82 -15.76
N GLU A 111 -1.04 -5.87 -15.52
CA GLU A 111 -1.45 -5.49 -14.19
C GLU A 111 -2.20 -6.62 -13.46
N GLY A 112 -2.57 -6.35 -12.21
CA GLY A 112 -3.50 -7.20 -11.48
C GLY A 112 -3.70 -6.69 -10.06
N TYR A 113 -4.54 -7.40 -9.31
CA TYR A 113 -4.90 -7.00 -7.95
C TYR A 113 -4.39 -7.97 -6.88
N GLY A 114 -4.22 -9.25 -7.19
CA GLY A 114 -3.82 -10.25 -6.20
C GLY A 114 -2.42 -9.98 -5.66
N LEU A 115 -2.28 -9.91 -4.33
CA LEU A 115 -1.02 -9.62 -3.64
C LEU A 115 -1.05 -10.16 -2.21
N SER A 116 -0.19 -11.12 -1.90
CA SER A 116 -0.17 -11.77 -0.58
C SER A 116 1.24 -12.14 -0.13
N TRP A 117 1.63 -11.60 1.02
CA TRP A 117 2.85 -12.02 1.73
C TRP A 117 2.63 -13.36 2.43
N ASN A 118 3.67 -14.19 2.48
CA ASN A 118 3.64 -15.41 3.27
C ASN A 118 3.83 -15.07 4.77
N PRO A 119 2.87 -15.41 5.66
CA PRO A 119 2.98 -15.11 7.10
C PRO A 119 3.99 -16.01 7.83
N ASN A 120 4.39 -17.13 7.24
CA ASN A 120 5.29 -18.11 7.86
C ASN A 120 6.73 -18.04 7.32
N LEU A 121 6.91 -17.56 6.09
CA LEU A 121 8.21 -17.42 5.44
C LEU A 121 8.49 -15.95 5.10
N PRO A 122 9.37 -15.28 5.87
CA PRO A 122 9.75 -13.90 5.62
C PRO A 122 10.18 -13.65 4.17
N GLY A 123 9.77 -12.52 3.61
CA GLY A 123 10.20 -12.08 2.28
C GLY A 123 9.54 -12.81 1.10
N HIS A 124 8.78 -13.87 1.33
CA HIS A 124 8.08 -14.56 0.26
C HIS A 124 6.77 -13.85 -0.08
N LEU A 125 6.61 -13.44 -1.33
CA LEU A 125 5.46 -12.68 -1.82
C LEU A 125 4.88 -13.36 -3.06
N LEU A 126 3.55 -13.51 -3.08
CA LEU A 126 2.79 -13.89 -4.26
C LEU A 126 2.06 -12.69 -4.84
N SER A 127 2.03 -12.61 -6.17
CA SER A 127 1.16 -11.70 -6.92
C SER A 127 0.43 -12.47 -8.01
N ALA A 128 -0.82 -12.08 -8.27
CA ALA A 128 -1.59 -12.53 -9.41
C ALA A 128 -1.82 -11.39 -10.41
N SER A 129 -2.08 -11.75 -11.66
CA SER A 129 -2.11 -10.82 -12.78
C SER A 129 -3.14 -11.23 -13.84
N ASP A 130 -3.57 -10.25 -14.63
CA ASP A 130 -4.45 -10.39 -15.79
C ASP A 130 -3.78 -11.15 -16.94
N ASP A 131 -2.49 -11.43 -16.83
CA ASP A 131 -1.76 -12.36 -17.69
C ASP A 131 -2.01 -13.84 -17.36
N MET A 132 -2.92 -14.12 -16.41
CA MET A 132 -3.32 -15.46 -15.98
C MET A 132 -2.22 -16.23 -15.22
N THR A 133 -1.15 -15.55 -14.81
CA THR A 133 -0.07 -16.15 -14.03
C THR A 133 -0.09 -15.71 -12.57
N VAL A 134 0.51 -16.53 -11.73
CA VAL A 134 0.88 -16.16 -10.36
C VAL A 134 2.39 -16.18 -10.28
N CYS A 135 3.00 -15.11 -9.76
CA CYS A 135 4.44 -15.02 -9.58
C CYS A 135 4.80 -15.09 -8.10
N LEU A 136 5.92 -15.77 -7.80
CA LEU A 136 6.53 -15.87 -6.48
C LEU A 136 7.90 -15.20 -6.50
N TRP A 137 8.15 -14.34 -5.52
CA TRP A 137 9.48 -13.77 -5.25
C TRP A 137 9.91 -14.06 -3.82
N ASP A 138 11.22 -14.06 -3.62
CA ASP A 138 11.87 -13.99 -2.31
C ASP A 138 12.61 -12.65 -2.25
N VAL A 139 12.00 -11.62 -1.67
CA VAL A 139 12.56 -10.26 -1.69
C VAL A 139 13.83 -10.13 -0.87
N GLN A 140 14.11 -11.07 0.03
CA GLN A 140 15.35 -11.08 0.82
C GLN A 140 16.55 -11.58 0.01
N ALA A 141 16.30 -12.27 -1.12
CA ALA A 141 17.35 -12.69 -2.03
C ALA A 141 17.93 -11.54 -2.88
N ALA A 142 17.30 -10.36 -2.86
CA ALA A 142 17.80 -9.20 -3.57
C ALA A 142 19.12 -8.71 -2.96
N THR A 143 20.13 -8.45 -3.80
CA THR A 143 21.38 -7.84 -3.36
C THR A 143 21.19 -6.35 -3.12
N ALA A 144 21.99 -5.75 -2.23
CA ALA A 144 21.87 -4.34 -1.86
C ALA A 144 22.03 -3.36 -3.03
N GLN A 145 22.63 -3.77 -4.16
CA GLN A 145 22.76 -2.95 -5.36
C GLN A 145 21.67 -3.19 -6.42
N SER A 146 20.80 -4.19 -6.24
CA SER A 146 19.78 -4.51 -7.24
C SER A 146 18.52 -3.69 -7.01
N SER A 147 18.10 -2.93 -8.03
CA SER A 147 16.79 -2.26 -8.04
C SER A 147 15.67 -3.15 -8.60
N PHE A 148 16.03 -4.28 -9.21
CA PHE A 148 15.08 -5.22 -9.83
C PHE A 148 15.26 -6.63 -9.27
N LEU A 149 14.18 -7.41 -9.24
CA LEU A 149 14.22 -8.82 -8.89
C LEU A 149 13.25 -9.61 -9.77
N ASP A 150 13.77 -10.63 -10.47
CA ASP A 150 12.95 -11.51 -11.30
C ASP A 150 12.23 -12.57 -10.46
N ALA A 151 11.07 -13.02 -10.92
CA ALA A 151 10.28 -14.03 -10.26
C ALA A 151 11.08 -15.32 -10.08
N LYS A 152 11.10 -15.81 -8.84
CA LYS A 152 11.68 -17.11 -8.50
C LYS A 152 10.89 -18.24 -9.15
N THR A 153 9.57 -18.07 -9.28
CA THR A 153 8.69 -19.03 -9.93
C THR A 153 7.50 -18.30 -10.56
N ILE A 154 7.10 -18.73 -11.75
CA ILE A 154 5.88 -18.28 -12.44
C ILE A 154 4.98 -19.49 -12.62
N PHE A 155 3.81 -19.47 -12.00
CA PHE A 155 2.80 -20.51 -12.08
C PHE A 155 1.83 -20.20 -13.22
N ASN A 156 1.69 -21.15 -14.15
CA ASN A 156 0.89 -21.01 -15.38
C ASN A 156 -0.27 -22.03 -15.41
N GLY A 157 -0.78 -22.42 -14.23
CA GLY A 157 -1.83 -23.45 -14.12
C GLY A 157 -3.24 -22.93 -14.39
N HIS A 158 -3.44 -21.61 -14.38
CA HIS A 158 -4.74 -20.99 -14.56
C HIS A 158 -4.97 -20.61 -16.02
N ASN A 159 -6.19 -20.86 -16.51
CA ASN A 159 -6.62 -20.49 -17.87
C ASN A 159 -7.47 -19.21 -17.89
N ALA A 160 -7.52 -18.50 -16.77
CA ALA A 160 -8.29 -17.28 -16.56
C ALA A 160 -7.59 -16.39 -15.52
N VAL A 161 -8.03 -15.14 -15.40
CA VAL A 161 -7.49 -14.19 -14.43
C VAL A 161 -7.68 -14.71 -13.01
N VAL A 162 -6.66 -14.54 -12.18
CA VAL A 162 -6.66 -14.91 -10.77
C VAL A 162 -6.72 -13.63 -9.95
N GLU A 163 -7.75 -13.51 -9.13
CA GLU A 163 -7.94 -12.41 -8.18
C GLU A 163 -7.99 -12.95 -6.74
N ASP A 164 -7.75 -12.05 -5.77
CA ASP A 164 -7.77 -12.32 -4.32
C ASP A 164 -8.81 -11.42 -3.63
#